data_AF-A0A957XGN1-F1
#
_entry.id   AF-A0A957XGN1-F1
#
_cell.length_a   1.000
_cell.length_b   1.000
_cell.length_c   1.000
_cell.angle_alpha   90.00
_cell.angle_beta   90.00
_cell.angle_gamma   90.00
#
_symmetry.space_group_name_H-M   'P 1'
#
loop_
_entity.id
_entity.type
_entity.pdbx_description
1 polymer ?
#
loop_
_entity_poly.entity_id
_entity_poly.type
_entity_poly.pdbx_seq_one_letter_code
_entity_poly.pdbx_strand_id
1 'polypeptide(L)'
;MNKSMTRWLMVGLLVLWLFFVLGSFFAVQKPFAAENVTAVSSVLLDLLVVIWLCAISLGLGAWLLNWLIGDSFGFGETVVFGIGLGFGLLGLLIFGLGLVGLFNPLVAYVVTGGLSVAAAPQLWRLFRQSRSWQFTNPPHRLIVLYLILTGLLALSV
;
A
#
# COMPACT_ATOMS: atom_id res chain seq x y z
N MET A 1 10.72 10.76 24.85
CA MET A 1 10.69 10.15 23.51
C MET A 1 10.58 8.64 23.67
N ASN A 2 9.61 7.99 23.03
CA ASN A 2 9.33 6.56 23.26
C ASN A 2 10.49 5.71 22.70
N LYS A 3 11.06 4.78 23.49
CA LYS A 3 12.27 4.00 23.10
C LYS A 3 12.07 3.22 21.79
N SER A 4 10.84 2.80 21.50
CA SER A 4 10.48 2.14 20.24
C SER A 4 10.62 3.08 19.04
N MET A 5 10.15 4.32 19.15
CA MET A 5 10.18 5.31 18.07
C MET A 5 11.61 5.72 17.72
N THR A 6 12.49 5.86 18.71
CA THR A 6 13.91 6.17 18.49
C THR A 6 14.62 5.04 17.71
N ARG A 7 14.30 3.77 18.00
CA ARG A 7 14.87 2.62 17.26
C ARG A 7 14.46 2.65 15.80
N TRP A 8 13.17 2.85 15.51
CA TRP A 8 12.68 2.96 14.14
C TRP A 8 13.27 4.14 13.39
N LEU A 9 13.45 5.28 14.07
CA LEU A 9 14.09 6.46 13.49
C LEU A 9 15.57 6.18 13.15
N MET A 10 16.31 5.49 14.01
CA MET A 10 17.68 5.06 13.74
C MET A 10 17.77 4.09 12.56
N VAL A 11 16.85 3.13 12.45
CA VAL A 11 16.79 2.23 11.29
C VAL A 11 16.50 3.01 10.00
N GLY A 12 15.53 3.92 10.04
CA GLY A 12 15.22 4.77 8.88
C GLY A 12 16.40 5.65 8.47
N LEU A 13 17.12 6.23 9.45
CA LEU A 13 18.33 7.02 9.21
C LEU A 13 19.44 6.18 8.60
N LEU A 14 19.65 4.95 9.09
CA LEU A 14 20.64 4.01 8.57
C LEU A 14 20.33 3.64 7.11
N VAL A 15 19.07 3.31 6.80
CA VAL A 15 18.63 3.01 5.44
C VAL A 15 18.86 4.21 4.52
N LEU A 16 18.47 5.41 4.95
CA LEU A 16 18.66 6.64 4.18
C LEU A 16 20.15 6.93 3.95
N TRP A 17 20.98 6.70 4.96
CA TRP A 17 22.44 6.80 4.85
C TRP A 17 23.02 5.79 3.85
N LEU A 18 22.57 4.53 3.86
CA LEU A 18 22.98 3.53 2.89
C LEU A 18 22.60 3.95 1.46
N PHE A 19 21.38 4.45 1.25
CA PHE A 19 20.97 4.99 -0.04
C PHE A 19 21.86 6.15 -0.49
N PHE A 20 22.24 7.05 0.42
CA PHE A 20 23.14 8.15 0.12
C PHE A 20 24.56 7.68 -0.26
N VAL A 21 25.14 6.75 0.51
CA VAL A 21 26.48 6.21 0.25
C VAL A 21 26.50 5.44 -1.08
N LEU A 22 25.53 4.54 -1.30
CA LEU A 22 25.42 3.85 -2.59
C LEU A 22 25.18 4.83 -3.74
N GLY A 23 24.27 5.78 -3.57
CA GLY A 23 23.94 6.77 -4.59
C GLY A 23 25.14 7.62 -4.99
N SER A 24 25.91 8.11 -4.03
CA SER A 24 27.13 8.90 -4.29
C SER A 24 28.25 8.06 -4.91
N PHE A 25 28.43 6.82 -4.46
CA PHE A 25 29.37 5.87 -5.07
C PHE A 25 29.04 5.60 -6.54
N PHE A 26 27.77 5.33 -6.86
CA PHE A 26 27.33 5.09 -8.23
C PHE A 26 27.40 6.33 -9.10
N ALA A 27 27.10 7.52 -8.56
CA ALA A 27 27.20 8.78 -9.29
C ALA A 27 28.63 9.07 -9.77
N VAL A 28 29.65 8.67 -8.98
CA VAL A 28 31.06 8.86 -9.33
C VAL A 28 31.59 7.74 -10.23
N GLN A 29 31.22 6.48 -9.97
CA GLN A 29 31.80 5.33 -10.69
C GLN A 29 31.13 5.01 -12.02
N LYS A 30 29.84 5.33 -12.18
CA LYS A 30 29.12 5.14 -13.44
C LYS A 30 28.47 6.46 -13.84
N PRO A 31 29.08 7.25 -14.75
CA PRO A 31 28.41 8.43 -15.28
C PRO A 31 27.03 8.01 -15.79
N PHE A 32 25.99 8.70 -15.32
CA PHE A 32 24.60 8.35 -15.61
C PHE A 32 24.36 8.34 -17.12
N ALA A 33 24.41 7.16 -17.73
CA ALA A 33 23.95 6.95 -19.09
C ALA A 33 22.43 7.20 -19.14
N ALA A 34 21.93 7.69 -20.27
CA ALA A 34 20.50 7.93 -20.47
C ALA A 34 19.65 6.67 -20.16
N GLU A 35 20.21 5.49 -20.42
CA GLU A 35 19.61 4.17 -20.12
C GLU A 35 19.31 3.99 -18.62
N ASN A 36 20.21 4.44 -17.73
CA ASN A 36 20.00 4.33 -16.29
C ASN A 36 18.88 5.25 -15.81
N VAL A 37 18.73 6.43 -16.42
CA VAL A 37 17.64 7.36 -16.10
C VAL A 37 16.30 6.76 -16.47
N THR A 38 16.20 6.10 -17.63
CA THR A 38 14.97 5.43 -18.06
C THR A 38 14.61 4.24 -17.18
N ALA A 39 15.60 3.48 -16.70
CA ALA A 39 15.35 2.36 -15.79
C ALA A 39 14.91 2.84 -14.40
N VAL A 40 15.52 3.91 -13.88
CA VAL A 40 15.12 4.49 -12.59
C VAL A 40 13.72 5.10 -12.68
N SER A 41 13.39 5.78 -13.79
CA SER A 41 12.06 6.37 -13.96
C SER A 41 10.96 5.32 -14.10
N SER A 42 11.21 4.19 -14.78
CA SER A 42 10.24 3.10 -14.86
C SER A 42 9.98 2.48 -13.48
N VAL A 43 11.03 2.22 -12.69
CA VAL A 43 10.88 1.68 -11.33
C VAL A 43 10.13 2.65 -10.42
N LEU A 44 10.40 3.96 -10.53
CA LEU A 44 9.67 4.97 -9.77
C LEU A 44 8.20 5.04 -10.17
N LEU A 45 7.89 4.95 -11.46
CA LEU A 45 6.52 4.91 -11.96
C LEU A 45 5.79 3.65 -11.49
N ASP A 46 6.43 2.48 -11.55
CA ASP A 46 5.88 1.23 -11.07
C ASP A 46 5.57 1.32 -9.57
N LEU A 47 6.48 1.89 -8.79
CA LEU A 47 6.28 2.10 -7.35
C LEU A 47 5.13 3.07 -7.06
N LEU A 48 4.99 4.14 -7.84
CA LEU A 48 3.84 5.05 -7.75
C LEU A 48 2.53 4.35 -8.08
N VAL A 49 2.50 3.52 -9.12
CA VAL A 49 1.33 2.72 -9.50
C VAL A 49 0.96 1.73 -8.40
N VAL A 50 1.94 1.05 -7.80
CA VAL A 50 1.71 0.13 -6.67
C VAL A 50 1.13 0.87 -5.47
N ILE A 51 1.69 2.02 -5.09
CA ILE A 51 1.17 2.84 -3.99
C ILE A 51 -0.26 3.28 -4.29
N TRP A 52 -0.52 3.71 -5.52
CA TRP A 52 -1.85 4.14 -5.96
C TRP A 52 -2.86 3.00 -5.91
N LEU A 53 -2.52 1.81 -6.42
CA LEU A 53 -3.37 0.62 -6.35
C LEU A 53 -3.63 0.18 -4.89
N CYS A 54 -2.61 0.24 -4.02
CA CYS A 54 -2.77 0.00 -2.59
C CYS A 54 -3.74 1.00 -1.96
N ALA A 55 -3.69 2.27 -2.35
CA ALA A 55 -4.62 3.29 -1.86
C ALA A 55 -6.05 3.02 -2.33
N ILE A 56 -6.26 2.71 -3.62
CA ILE A 56 -7.58 2.34 -4.15
C ILE A 56 -8.12 1.13 -3.41
N SER A 57 -7.30 0.09 -3.28
CA SER A 57 -7.62 -1.15 -2.56
C SER A 57 -8.06 -0.84 -1.12
N LEU A 58 -7.26 -0.08 -0.36
CA LEU A 58 -7.60 0.34 0.99
C LEU A 58 -8.94 1.10 1.04
N GLY A 59 -9.17 2.04 0.12
CA GLY A 59 -10.41 2.83 0.08
C GLY A 59 -11.65 1.97 -0.19
N LEU A 60 -11.56 1.05 -1.15
CA LEU A 60 -12.64 0.12 -1.49
C LEU A 60 -12.90 -0.87 -0.36
N GLY A 61 -11.85 -1.45 0.23
CA GLY A 61 -11.98 -2.38 1.33
C GLY A 61 -12.50 -1.71 2.60
N ALA A 62 -12.09 -0.47 2.89
CA ALA A 62 -12.64 0.30 4.01
C ALA A 62 -14.12 0.66 3.78
N TRP A 63 -14.51 0.99 2.55
CA TRP A 63 -15.92 1.17 2.20
C TRP A 63 -16.72 -0.11 2.42
N LEU A 64 -16.20 -1.27 1.96
CA LEU A 64 -16.85 -2.56 2.12
C LEU A 64 -16.94 -3.01 3.58
N LEU A 65 -15.88 -2.79 4.37
CA LEU A 65 -15.85 -3.10 5.80
C LEU A 65 -16.87 -2.28 6.58
N ASN A 66 -16.91 -0.97 6.33
CA ASN A 66 -17.88 -0.09 6.98
C ASN A 66 -19.32 -0.48 6.61
N TRP A 67 -19.54 -0.98 5.39
CA TRP A 67 -20.84 -1.49 4.96
C TRP A 67 -21.21 -2.82 5.63
N LEU A 68 -20.25 -3.74 5.80
CA LEU A 68 -20.52 -5.09 6.31
C LEU A 68 -20.63 -5.18 7.84
N ILE A 69 -19.77 -4.46 8.57
CA ILE A 69 -19.59 -4.62 10.03
C ILE A 69 -19.70 -3.28 10.79
N GLY A 70 -19.62 -2.14 10.09
CA GLY A 70 -19.65 -0.81 10.71
C GLY A 70 -18.31 -0.36 11.31
N ASP A 71 -18.32 0.64 12.18
CA ASP A 71 -17.13 1.35 12.69
C ASP A 71 -16.42 0.67 13.89
N SER A 72 -16.57 -0.65 14.06
CA SER A 72 -16.09 -1.36 15.26
C SER A 72 -14.60 -1.74 15.25
N PHE A 73 -13.88 -1.49 14.15
CA PHE A 73 -12.48 -1.89 13.99
C PHE A 73 -11.47 -0.78 14.33
N GLY A 74 -10.33 -1.18 14.89
CA GLY A 74 -9.20 -0.28 15.07
C GLY A 74 -8.53 0.08 13.75
N PHE A 75 -7.87 1.25 13.67
CA PHE A 75 -7.23 1.73 12.43
C PHE A 75 -6.30 0.70 11.76
N GLY A 76 -5.44 0.05 12.54
CA GLY A 76 -4.52 -0.97 11.99
C GLY A 76 -5.25 -2.16 11.39
N GLU A 77 -6.40 -2.52 11.97
CA GLU A 77 -7.25 -3.61 11.50
C GLU A 77 -7.94 -3.22 10.20
N THR A 78 -8.51 -2.01 10.16
CA THR A 78 -9.11 -1.44 8.95
C THR A 78 -8.11 -1.33 7.81
N VAL A 79 -6.85 -1.01 8.08
CA VAL A 79 -5.82 -0.95 7.03
C VAL A 79 -5.49 -2.35 6.52
N VAL A 80 -5.20 -3.31 7.40
CA VAL A 80 -4.81 -4.67 6.99
C VAL A 80 -5.96 -5.39 6.29
N PHE A 81 -7.15 -5.41 6.90
CA PHE A 81 -8.33 -6.03 6.29
C PHE A 81 -8.83 -5.25 5.09
N GLY A 82 -8.75 -3.92 5.10
CA GLY A 82 -9.16 -3.06 4.00
C GLY A 82 -8.30 -3.31 2.76
N ILE A 83 -6.98 -3.36 2.89
CA ILE A 83 -6.09 -3.69 1.77
C ILE A 83 -6.37 -5.13 1.27
N GLY A 84 -6.54 -6.09 2.17
CA GLY A 84 -6.82 -7.49 1.78
C GLY A 84 -8.14 -7.63 1.01
N LEU A 85 -9.23 -7.11 1.56
CA LEU A 85 -10.55 -7.14 0.93
C LEU A 85 -10.59 -6.30 -0.35
N GLY A 86 -9.95 -5.14 -0.36
CA GLY A 86 -9.83 -4.28 -1.53
C GLY A 86 -9.15 -4.99 -2.70
N PHE A 87 -8.04 -5.70 -2.45
CA PHE A 87 -7.36 -6.47 -3.49
C PHE A 87 -8.20 -7.65 -3.95
N GLY A 88 -8.92 -8.32 -3.04
CA GLY A 88 -9.88 -9.36 -3.42
C GLY A 88 -10.98 -8.84 -4.35
N LEU A 89 -11.54 -7.67 -4.04
CA LEU A 89 -12.56 -7.03 -4.87
C LEU A 89 -12.02 -6.58 -6.23
N LEU A 90 -10.83 -5.97 -6.25
CA LEU A 90 -10.14 -5.61 -7.50
C LEU A 90 -9.87 -6.85 -8.37
N GLY A 91 -9.42 -7.95 -7.75
CA GLY A 91 -9.21 -9.23 -8.42
C GLY A 91 -10.50 -9.77 -9.05
N LEU A 92 -11.61 -9.76 -8.30
CA LEU A 92 -12.93 -10.17 -8.80
C LEU A 92 -13.42 -9.28 -9.94
N LEU A 93 -13.21 -7.96 -9.87
CA LEU A 93 -13.57 -7.04 -10.94
C LEU A 93 -12.78 -7.32 -12.22
N ILE A 94 -11.47 -7.48 -12.11
CA ILE A 94 -10.60 -7.78 -13.26
C ILE A 94 -10.95 -9.15 -13.85
N PHE A 95 -11.20 -10.15 -13.00
CA PHE A 95 -11.63 -11.47 -13.44
C PHE A 95 -12.98 -11.41 -14.16
N GLY A 96 -13.97 -10.71 -13.60
CA GLY A 96 -15.27 -10.50 -14.22
C GLY A 96 -15.17 -9.78 -15.57
N LEU A 97 -14.36 -8.73 -15.66
CA LEU A 97 -14.06 -8.04 -16.92
C LEU A 97 -13.42 -8.97 -17.96
N GLY A 98 -12.50 -9.83 -17.51
CA GLY A 98 -11.88 -10.86 -18.33
C GLY A 98 -12.89 -11.87 -18.88
N LEU A 99 -13.82 -12.34 -18.05
CA LEU A 99 -14.88 -13.27 -18.46
C LEU A 99 -15.83 -12.68 -19.51
N VAL A 100 -16.14 -11.38 -19.41
CA VAL A 100 -16.98 -10.68 -20.41
C VAL A 100 -16.20 -10.40 -21.71
N GLY A 101 -14.88 -10.60 -21.72
CA GLY A 101 -14.02 -10.32 -22.88
C GLY A 101 -13.77 -8.82 -23.11
N LEU A 102 -14.02 -7.98 -22.11
CA LEU A 102 -13.85 -6.52 -22.18
C LEU A 102 -12.48 -6.06 -21.67
N PHE A 103 -11.50 -6.95 -21.62
CA PHE A 103 -10.16 -6.62 -21.13
C PHE A 103 -9.37 -5.86 -22.20
N ASN A 104 -9.63 -4.56 -22.31
CA ASN A 104 -8.91 -3.61 -23.14
C ASN A 104 -8.17 -2.60 -22.24
N PRO A 105 -6.96 -2.14 -22.59
CA PRO A 105 -6.26 -1.06 -21.89
C PRO A 105 -7.15 0.15 -21.54
N LEU A 106 -8.03 0.54 -22.45
CA LEU A 106 -8.94 1.67 -22.27
C LEU A 106 -9.94 1.41 -21.13
N VAL A 107 -10.49 0.20 -21.05
CA VAL A 107 -11.39 -0.22 -19.97
C VAL A 107 -10.63 -0.26 -18.64
N ALA A 108 -9.39 -0.75 -18.64
CA ALA A 108 -8.56 -0.75 -17.43
C ALA A 108 -8.33 0.67 -16.89
N TYR A 109 -8.03 1.65 -17.75
CA TYR A 109 -7.90 3.05 -17.34
C TYR A 109 -9.21 3.65 -16.84
N VAL A 110 -10.33 3.39 -17.50
CA VAL A 110 -11.65 3.89 -17.06
C VAL A 110 -12.04 3.30 -15.72
N VAL A 111 -11.84 2.00 -15.52
CA VAL A 111 -12.18 1.30 -14.29
C VAL A 111 -11.28 1.77 -13.15
N THR A 112 -9.96 1.79 -13.33
CA THR A 112 -9.03 2.26 -12.29
C THR A 112 -9.24 3.74 -11.96
N GLY A 113 -9.49 4.59 -12.96
CA GLY A 113 -9.83 6.00 -12.78
C GLY A 113 -11.15 6.18 -12.01
N GLY A 114 -12.20 5.46 -12.40
CA GLY A 114 -13.50 5.48 -11.72
C GLY A 114 -13.42 5.00 -10.27
N LEU A 115 -12.70 3.90 -10.03
CA LEU A 115 -12.46 3.38 -8.67
C LEU A 115 -11.63 4.36 -7.82
N SER A 116 -10.70 5.09 -8.42
CA SER A 116 -9.92 6.12 -7.70
C SER A 116 -10.81 7.25 -7.20
N VAL A 117 -11.72 7.74 -8.04
CA VAL A 117 -12.68 8.78 -7.66
C VAL A 117 -13.63 8.25 -6.58
N ALA A 118 -14.08 7.00 -6.69
CA ALA A 118 -14.94 6.37 -5.69
C ALA A 118 -14.22 6.15 -4.35
N ALA A 119 -12.93 5.80 -4.37
CA ALA A 119 -12.11 5.57 -3.17
C ALA A 119 -11.65 6.88 -2.50
N ALA A 120 -11.53 7.98 -3.24
CA ALA A 120 -11.06 9.28 -2.76
C ALA A 120 -11.75 9.79 -1.48
N PRO A 121 -13.09 9.82 -1.35
CA PRO A 121 -13.74 10.30 -0.13
C PRO A 121 -13.43 9.41 1.08
N GLN A 122 -13.31 8.11 0.88
CA GLN A 122 -13.04 7.15 1.95
C GLN A 122 -11.60 7.26 2.44
N LEU A 123 -10.64 7.38 1.50
CA LEU A 123 -9.24 7.65 1.81
C LEU A 123 -9.08 8.98 2.55
N TRP A 124 -9.78 10.03 2.12
CA TRP A 124 -9.74 11.32 2.79
C TRP A 124 -10.21 11.24 4.25
N ARG A 125 -11.28 10.48 4.51
CA ARG A 125 -11.77 10.22 5.87
C ARG A 125 -10.73 9.49 6.71
N LEU A 126 -10.13 8.42 6.18
CA LEU A 126 -9.08 7.67 6.86
C LEU A 126 -7.85 8.54 7.17
N PHE A 127 -7.42 9.36 6.21
CA PHE A 127 -6.27 10.25 6.38
C PHE A 127 -6.54 11.32 7.43
N ARG A 128 -7.75 11.89 7.43
CA ARG A 128 -8.16 12.88 8.43
C ARG A 128 -8.26 12.26 9.83
N GLN A 129 -8.77 11.04 9.93
CA GLN A 129 -8.87 10.29 11.18
C GLN A 129 -7.49 9.92 11.72
N SER A 130 -6.57 9.48 10.83
CA SER A 130 -5.18 9.15 11.17
C SER A 130 -4.41 10.31 11.81
N ARG A 131 -4.74 11.57 11.49
CA ARG A 131 -4.08 12.75 12.07
C ARG A 131 -4.40 12.96 13.56
N SER A 132 -5.43 12.32 14.10
CA SER A 132 -5.97 12.62 15.43
C SER A 132 -5.76 11.53 16.49
N TRP A 133 -5.09 10.41 16.20
CA TRP A 133 -5.12 9.24 17.11
C TRP A 133 -3.77 8.79 17.68
N GLN A 134 -3.80 8.60 19.00
CA GLN A 134 -2.79 7.94 19.83
C GLN A 134 -3.03 6.42 19.80
N PHE A 135 -1.95 5.61 19.78
CA PHE A 135 -1.95 4.14 19.83
C PHE A 135 -2.48 3.59 21.17
N THR A 136 -3.76 3.77 21.49
CA THR A 136 -4.31 3.39 22.80
C THR A 136 -4.89 1.98 22.85
N ASN A 137 -5.24 1.37 21.72
CA ASN A 137 -5.76 -0.01 21.70
C ASN A 137 -4.73 -0.97 21.09
N PRO A 138 -4.26 -1.99 21.83
CA PRO A 138 -3.42 -3.03 21.25
C PRO A 138 -4.20 -3.76 20.14
N PRO A 139 -3.53 -4.16 19.04
CA PRO A 139 -4.17 -4.88 17.94
C PRO A 139 -4.82 -6.16 18.46
N HIS A 140 -6.03 -6.49 17.97
CA HIS A 140 -6.72 -7.69 18.41
C HIS A 140 -5.86 -8.93 18.09
N ARG A 141 -5.82 -9.90 19.02
CA ARG A 141 -4.94 -11.09 18.95
C ARG A 141 -5.02 -11.86 17.62
N LEU A 142 -6.15 -11.78 16.91
CA LEU A 142 -6.35 -12.41 15.61
C LEU A 142 -5.48 -11.81 14.50
N ILE A 143 -5.19 -10.51 14.55
CA ILE A 143 -4.36 -9.84 13.55
C ILE A 143 -2.89 -10.16 13.76
N VAL A 144 -2.47 -10.24 15.02
CA VAL A 144 -1.12 -10.70 15.36
C VAL A 144 -0.91 -12.12 14.82
N LEU A 145 -1.90 -13.00 15.02
CA LEU A 145 -1.85 -14.37 14.50
C LEU A 145 -1.86 -14.43 12.97
N TYR A 146 -2.70 -13.62 12.32
CA TYR A 146 -2.73 -13.50 10.86
C TYR A 146 -1.37 -13.02 10.34
N LEU A 147 -0.82 -11.92 10.86
CA LEU A 147 0.47 -11.38 10.44
C LEU A 147 1.62 -12.37 10.64
N ILE A 148 1.60 -13.15 11.72
CA ILE A 148 2.59 -14.22 11.95
C ILE A 148 2.44 -15.30 10.89
N LEU A 149 1.22 -15.77 10.60
CA LEU A 149 0.98 -16.80 9.58
C LEU A 149 1.38 -16.33 8.18
N THR A 150 0.98 -15.12 7.79
CA THR A 150 1.33 -14.57 6.47
C THR A 150 2.83 -14.33 6.35
N GLY A 151 3.49 -13.88 7.43
CA GLY A 151 4.95 -13.72 7.47
C GLY A 151 5.69 -15.06 7.35
N LEU A 152 5.22 -16.10 8.03
CA LEU A 152 5.79 -17.45 7.93
C LEU A 152 5.62 -18.04 6.53
N LEU A 153 4.45 -17.85 5.91
CA LEU A 153 4.21 -18.28 4.53
C LEU A 153 5.10 -17.55 3.52
N ALA A 154 5.25 -16.23 3.66
CA ALA A 154 6.11 -15.43 2.78
C ALA A 154 7.60 -15.82 2.89
N LEU A 155 8.05 -16.32 4.04
CA LEU A 155 9.42 -16.83 4.23
C LEU A 155 9.62 -18.26 3.72
N SER A 156 8.55 -18.98 3.40
CA SER A 156 8.60 -20.36 2.92
C SER A 156 8.68 -20.51 1.39
N VAL A 157 8.52 -19.40 0.67
CA VAL A 157 8.63 -19.28 -0.79
C VAL A 157 9.97 -18.65 -1.15
#